data_AF-A0A259NFL8-F1
#
_entry.id   AF-A0A259NFL8-F1
#
_cell.length_a   1.000
_cell.length_b   1.000
_cell.length_c   1.000
_cell.angle_alpha   90.00
_cell.angle_beta   90.00
_cell.angle_gamma   90.00
#
_symmetry.space_group_name_H-M   'P 1'
#
loop_
_entity.id
_entity.type
_entity.pdbx_description
1 polymer ?
#
loop_
_entity_poly.entity_id
_entity_poly.type
_entity_poly.pdbx_seq_one_letter_code
_entity_poly.pdbx_strand_id
1 'polypeptide(L)' 'MALAARIHGTDKAVMMAGYRVLAGLSPAYQPVVLAIMNAPSPLAHMNLYVANLPQRILEMRVSKPALPMLDSAIHA' A
#
# COMPACT_ATOMS: atom_id res chain seq x y z
N MET A 1 -0.17 1.65 0.24
CA MET A 1 -1.43 2.41 0.47
C MET A 1 -2.26 1.89 1.64
N ALA A 2 -2.61 0.59 1.68
CA ALA A 2 -3.40 0.02 2.79
C ALA A 2 -2.79 0.28 4.18
N LEU A 3 -1.46 0.23 4.29
CA LEU A 3 -0.77 0.58 5.54
C LEU A 3 -1.00 2.05 5.94
N ALA A 4 -0.90 2.99 5.00
CA ALA A 4 -1.15 4.40 5.26
C ALA A 4 -2.62 4.65 5.62
N ALA A 5 -3.56 3.95 4.98
CA ALA A 5 -4.97 3.93 5.34
C ALA A 5 -5.17 3.49 6.79
N ARG A 6 -4.46 2.45 7.22
CA ARG A 6 -4.60 1.86 8.57
C ARG A 6 -3.91 2.67 9.68
N ILE A 7 -2.79 3.34 9.37
CA ILE A 7 -2.08 4.20 10.34
C ILE A 7 -2.79 5.54 10.50
N HIS A 8 -3.17 6.18 9.38
CA HIS A 8 -3.64 7.57 9.39
C HIS A 8 -5.15 7.71 9.26
N GLY A 9 -5.86 6.70 8.74
CA GLY A 9 -7.33 6.71 8.68
C GLY A 9 -7.95 7.84 7.87
N THR A 10 -7.24 8.44 6.91
CA THR A 10 -7.73 9.58 6.13
C THR A 10 -7.57 9.37 4.63
N ASP A 11 -8.50 9.93 3.86
CA ASP A 11 -8.46 9.94 2.38
C ASP A 11 -7.17 10.57 1.85
N LYS A 12 -6.73 11.68 2.46
CA LYS A 12 -5.49 12.38 2.11
C LYS A 12 -4.26 11.47 2.24
N ALA A 13 -4.19 10.67 3.29
CA ALA A 13 -3.07 9.75 3.48
C ALA A 13 -3.04 8.65 2.41
N VAL A 14 -4.21 8.15 2.01
CA VAL A 14 -4.33 7.16 0.93
C VAL A 14 -3.90 7.77 -0.40
N MET A 15 -4.36 8.97 -0.73
CA MET A 15 -3.93 9.70 -1.92
C MET A 15 -2.41 9.93 -1.97
N MET A 16 -1.82 10.44 -0.89
CA MET A 16 -0.38 10.72 -0.83
C MET A 16 0.45 9.44 -0.94
N ALA A 17 -0.01 8.35 -0.32
CA ALA A 17 0.60 7.05 -0.50
C ALA A 17 0.46 6.53 -1.93
N GLY A 18 -0.66 6.81 -2.61
CA GLY A 18 -0.88 6.45 -4.00
C GLY A 18 0.07 7.15 -4.96
N TYR A 19 0.27 8.47 -4.82
CA TYR A 19 1.26 9.21 -5.61
C TYR A 19 2.68 8.67 -5.42
N ARG A 20 3.08 8.33 -4.19
CA ARG A 20 4.40 7.75 -3.90
C ARG A 20 4.59 6.38 -4.54
N VAL A 21 3.54 5.56 -4.58
CA VAL A 21 3.60 4.22 -5.17
C VAL A 21 3.56 4.28 -6.70
N LEU A 22 2.76 5.19 -7.28
CA LEU A 22 2.63 5.35 -8.73
C LEU A 22 3.99 5.53 -9.44
N ALA A 23 4.89 6.29 -8.83
CA ALA A 23 6.22 6.55 -9.39
C ALA A 23 7.10 5.29 -9.57
N GLY A 24 6.88 4.26 -8.74
CA GLY A 24 7.65 3.01 -8.78
C GLY A 24 6.88 1.80 -9.30
N LEU A 25 5.63 2.00 -9.74
CA LEU A 25 4.75 0.91 -10.11
C LEU A 25 4.77 0.65 -11.62
N SER A 26 4.83 -0.63 -12.00
CA SER A 26 4.71 -1.04 -13.41
C SER A 26 3.38 -0.53 -14.01
N PRO A 27 3.37 -0.07 -15.27
CA PRO A 27 2.18 0.49 -15.93
C PRO A 27 0.93 -0.38 -15.83
N ALA A 28 1.09 -1.72 -15.81
CA ALA A 28 -0.02 -2.66 -15.69
C ALA A 28 -0.85 -2.49 -14.40
N TYR A 29 -0.24 -2.02 -13.32
CA TYR A 29 -0.90 -1.89 -12.01
C TYR A 29 -1.30 -0.44 -11.68
N GLN A 30 -0.84 0.54 -12.46
CA GLN A 30 -1.17 1.96 -12.27
C GLN A 30 -2.68 2.24 -12.33
N PRO A 31 -3.49 1.62 -13.21
CA PRO A 31 -4.93 1.85 -13.27
C PRO A 31 -5.65 1.54 -11.94
N VAL A 32 -5.21 0.50 -11.22
CA VAL A 32 -5.81 0.11 -9.93
C VAL A 32 -5.55 1.19 -8.89
N VAL A 33 -4.33 1.70 -8.83
CA VAL A 33 -3.96 2.76 -7.88
C VAL A 33 -4.71 4.06 -8.19
N LEU A 34 -4.80 4.42 -9.48
CA LEU A 34 -5.56 5.60 -9.92
C LEU A 34 -7.06 5.46 -9.61
N ALA A 35 -7.65 4.27 -9.76
CA ALA A 35 -9.05 4.02 -9.42
C ALA A 35 -9.33 4.20 -7.91
N ILE A 36 -8.37 3.86 -7.05
CA ILE A 36 -8.48 4.08 -5.60
C ILE A 36 -8.34 5.57 -5.28
N MET A 37 -7.37 6.26 -5.88
CA MET A 37 -7.10 7.67 -5.62
C MET A 37 -8.20 8.61 -6.13
N ASN A 38 -8.80 8.30 -7.28
CA ASN A 38 -9.84 9.11 -7.90
C ASN A 38 -11.25 8.77 -7.41
N ALA A 39 -11.38 7.88 -6.42
CA ALA A 39 -12.66 7.55 -5.82
C ALA A 39 -13.19 8.72 -4.96
N PRO A 40 -14.52 8.86 -4.79
CA PRO A 40 -15.11 9.88 -3.93
C PRO A 40 -14.72 9.72 -2.45
N SER A 41 -14.38 8.50 -2.01
CA SER A 41 -13.71 8.23 -0.73
C SER A 41 -12.59 7.20 -0.95
N PRO A 42 -11.34 7.67 -1.14
CA PRO A 42 -10.17 6.81 -1.32
C PRO A 42 -9.95 5.84 -0.17
N LEU A 43 -10.24 6.24 1.07
CA LEU A 43 -10.10 5.40 2.26
C LEU A 43 -11.11 4.25 2.25
N ALA A 44 -12.39 4.55 2.02
CA ALA A 44 -13.42 3.52 1.96
C ALA A 44 -13.14 2.55 0.80
N HIS A 45 -12.75 3.07 -0.36
CA HIS A 45 -12.42 2.24 -1.51
C HIS A 45 -11.19 1.37 -1.27
N MET A 46 -10.15 1.89 -0.59
CA MET A 46 -8.97 1.11 -0.19
C MET A 46 -9.35 -0.02 0.77
N ASN A 47 -10.22 0.25 1.76
CA ASN A 47 -10.66 -0.77 2.71
C ASN A 47 -11.48 -1.86 2.02
N LEU A 48 -12.38 -1.50 1.11
CA LEU A 48 -13.12 -2.45 0.29
C LEU A 48 -12.20 -3.25 -0.63
N TYR A 49 -11.19 -2.60 -1.23
CA TYR A 49 -10.21 -3.26 -2.07
C TYR A 49 -9.46 -4.34 -1.27
N VAL A 50 -8.99 -4.03 -0.05
CA VAL A 50 -8.32 -4.99 0.83
C VAL A 50 -9.23 -6.13 1.26
N ALA A 51 -10.50 -5.83 1.59
CA ALA A 51 -11.47 -6.85 1.99
C ALA A 51 -11.80 -7.83 0.85
N ASN A 52 -11.76 -7.36 -0.41
CA ASN A 52 -12.04 -8.17 -1.60
C ASN A 52 -10.80 -8.80 -2.23
N LEU A 53 -9.61 -8.68 -1.60
CA LEU A 53 -8.42 -9.33 -2.13
C LEU A 53 -8.60 -10.86 -2.06
N PRO A 54 -8.29 -11.58 -3.16
CA PRO A 54 -8.38 -13.03 -3.16
C PRO A 54 -7.41 -13.57 -2.10
N GLN A 55 -7.90 -14.51 -1.31
CA GLN A 55 -7.21 -14.99 -0.11
C GLN A 55 -5.79 -15.51 -0.39
N ARG A 56 -5.53 -16.03 -1.59
CA ARG A 56 -4.17 -16.38 -2.07
C ARG A 56 -3.14 -15.25 -2.02
N ILE A 57 -3.56 -13.98 -2.14
CA ILE A 57 -2.68 -12.80 -2.04
C ILE A 57 -2.44 -12.43 -0.57
N LEU A 58 -3.44 -12.64 0.29
CA LEU A 58 -3.31 -12.45 1.74
C LEU A 58 -2.42 -13.55 2.37
N GLU A 59 -2.49 -14.76 1.82
CA GLU A 59 -1.75 -15.95 2.24
C GLU A 59 -0.42 -16.12 1.50
N MET A 60 -0.03 -15.19 0.61
CA MET A 60 1.31 -15.16 0.04
C MET A 60 2.30 -15.01 1.20
N ARG A 61 2.72 -16.16 1.75
CA ARG A 61 3.81 -16.25 2.70
C ARG A 61 4.97 -15.58 2.01
N VAL A 62 5.43 -14.51 2.62
CA VAL A 62 6.66 -13.82 2.25
C VAL A 62 7.76 -14.89 2.26
N SER A 63 8.06 -15.50 1.11
CA SER A 63 9.03 -16.60 1.00
C SER A 63 10.45 -16.16 1.38
N LYS A 64 10.65 -14.85 1.52
CA LYS A 64 11.91 -14.24 1.90
C LYS A 64 11.65 -13.40 3.15
N PRO A 65 11.90 -13.92 4.37
CA PRO A 65 11.70 -13.14 5.59
C PRO A 65 12.36 -11.77 5.39
N ALA A 66 11.63 -10.70 5.70
CA ALA A 66 12.22 -9.37 5.74
C ALA A 66 13.39 -9.47 6.72
N LEU A 67 14.62 -9.43 6.20
CA LEU A 67 15.80 -9.37 7.06
C LEU A 67 15.58 -8.16 7.97
N PRO A 68 15.74 -8.31 9.29
CA PRO A 68 15.68 -7.16 10.17
C PRO A 68 16.66 -6.13 9.59
N MET A 69 16.18 -4.89 9.41
CA MET A 69 17.09 -3.78 9.19
C MET A 69 17.91 -3.65 10.46
N LEU A 70 19.01 -4.40 10.53
CA LEU A 70 20.04 -4.24 11.53
C LEU A 70 20.55 -2.82 11.37
N ASP A 71 20.26 -2.03 12.40
CA ASP A 71 20.76 -0.71 12.71
C ASP A 71 21.88 -0.22 11.79
N SER A 72 21.57 0.75 10.93
CA SER A 72 22.55 1.78 10.57
C SER A 72 22.60 2.85 11.67
N ALA A 73 22.62 2.39 12.92
CA ALA A 73 22.92 3.17 14.09
C ALA A 73 24.23 2.63 14.68
N ILE A 74 25.27 3.45 14.53
CA ILE A 74 26.46 3.59 15.38
C ILE A 74 27.70 2.75 15.02
N HIS A 75 28.83 3.50 14.96
CA HIS A 75 30.28 3.18 14.91
C HIS A 75 30.92 3.44 13.53
N ALA A 76 31.82 4.40 13.32
CA ALA A 76 32.56 5.32 14.20
C ALA A 76 32.98 6.58 13.41
#